data_AF-A0A965QR72-F1
#
_entry.id   AF-A0A965QR72-F1
#
_cell.length_a   1.000
_cell.length_b   1.000
_cell.length_c   1.000
_cell.angle_alpha   90.00
_cell.angle_beta   90.00
_cell.angle_gamma   90.00
#
_symmetry.space_group_name_H-M   'P 1'
#
loop_
_entity.id
_entity.type
_entity.pdbx_description
1 polymer ?
#
loop_
_entity_poly.entity_id
_entity_poly.type
_entity_poly.pdbx_seq_one_letter_code
_entity_poly.pdbx_strand_id
1 'polypeptide(L)'
;MATADVRQEYCDDFDDAEGGFIDPHAVADSEHSDATRAAFDCQAAARQRRGSRRRFHRIADVRQQQGVTLRNVARRLGMPLQIVRRQEESDCDLRLSDLHRWQQVLDVPIAELLEEGDEGLSGPVLQRSRMVKLMKTAAAIRERTEGQPLGRMVTMLIEQILEIMPELSDVTPWHTVGQRRTLDELGRAAGTLVSEDLFRSRPERP
;
A
#
# COMPACT_ATOMS: atom_id res chain seq x y z
N MET A 1 44.48 -89.10 -27.12
CA MET A 1 44.91 -88.57 -28.44
C MET A 1 43.70 -87.90 -29.06
N ALA A 2 43.69 -86.56 -29.15
CA ALA A 2 43.86 -85.78 -30.39
C ALA A 2 42.51 -85.67 -31.15
N THR A 3 41.97 -84.52 -31.56
CA THR A 3 42.45 -83.13 -31.67
C THR A 3 41.21 -82.23 -31.88
N ALA A 4 41.33 -80.98 -31.43
CA ALA A 4 40.45 -79.87 -31.76
C ALA A 4 40.60 -79.44 -33.23
N ASP A 5 39.62 -78.70 -33.75
CA ASP A 5 39.85 -77.76 -34.85
C ASP A 5 39.11 -76.43 -34.59
N VAL A 6 39.82 -75.36 -34.87
CA VAL A 6 39.61 -73.97 -34.47
C VAL A 6 39.41 -73.15 -35.73
N ARG A 7 38.44 -72.22 -35.75
CA ARG A 7 38.48 -71.04 -36.63
C ARG A 7 37.97 -69.84 -35.83
N GLN A 8 38.85 -69.06 -35.20
CA GLN A 8 39.77 -68.05 -35.75
C GLN A 8 39.15 -66.66 -35.58
N GLU A 9 39.36 -66.13 -34.38
CA GLU A 9 39.32 -64.71 -34.06
C GLU A 9 40.65 -64.06 -34.48
N TYR A 10 40.56 -62.85 -35.04
CA TYR A 10 41.63 -61.86 -35.12
C TYR A 10 40.93 -60.49 -35.24
N CYS A 11 40.97 -59.66 -34.18
CA CYS A 11 41.86 -58.48 -33.97
C CYS A 11 41.65 -57.40 -35.05
N ASP A 12 41.54 -56.10 -34.76
CA ASP A 12 42.24 -55.24 -33.80
C ASP A 12 41.47 -53.90 -33.77
N ASP A 13 41.23 -53.25 -32.62
CA ASP A 13 42.12 -52.26 -31.97
C ASP A 13 41.63 -50.83 -32.25
N PHE A 14 41.28 -50.11 -31.18
CA PHE A 14 41.52 -48.68 -30.91
C PHE A 14 40.65 -48.21 -29.73
N ASP A 15 41.35 -47.96 -28.62
CA ASP A 15 40.92 -47.17 -27.46
C ASP A 15 40.25 -45.85 -27.87
N ASP A 16 39.21 -45.42 -27.15
CA ASP A 16 39.16 -44.06 -26.59
C ASP A 16 37.97 -43.85 -25.64
N ALA A 17 38.24 -43.14 -24.55
CA ALA A 17 37.40 -42.94 -23.38
C ALA A 17 36.07 -42.21 -23.66
N GLU A 18 34.93 -42.83 -23.30
CA GLU A 18 33.67 -42.10 -23.16
C GLU A 18 33.68 -41.26 -21.87
N GLY A 19 34.15 -40.02 -22.01
CA GLY A 19 33.79 -38.93 -21.11
C GLY A 19 32.29 -38.67 -21.18
N GLY A 20 31.66 -38.63 -20.01
CA GLY A 20 30.25 -38.25 -19.87
C GLY A 20 29.99 -36.91 -20.54
N PHE A 21 29.23 -36.95 -21.64
CA PHE A 21 28.73 -35.76 -22.31
C PHE A 21 27.67 -35.13 -21.40
N ILE A 22 28.06 -34.12 -20.62
CA ILE A 22 27.11 -33.25 -19.92
C ILE A 22 26.38 -32.48 -21.00
N ASP A 23 25.14 -32.87 -21.29
CA ASP A 23 24.24 -32.12 -22.16
C ASP A 23 24.00 -30.73 -21.56
N PRO A 24 24.50 -29.64 -22.18
CA PRO A 24 24.35 -28.27 -21.68
C PRO A 24 22.89 -27.78 -21.70
N HIS A 25 21.98 -28.57 -22.28
CA HIS A 25 20.55 -28.29 -22.40
C HIS A 25 19.67 -29.23 -21.58
N ALA A 26 20.25 -30.13 -20.78
CA ALA A 26 19.49 -30.90 -19.79
C ALA A 26 18.97 -29.96 -18.70
N VAL A 27 17.76 -29.45 -18.90
CA VAL A 27 17.04 -28.58 -17.97
C VAL A 27 16.85 -29.37 -16.68
N ALA A 28 17.64 -29.01 -15.67
CA ALA A 28 17.59 -29.60 -14.34
C ALA A 28 16.16 -29.61 -13.78
N ASP A 29 15.87 -30.67 -13.05
CA ASP A 29 14.57 -31.04 -12.52
C ASP A 29 13.71 -29.86 -12.03
N SER A 30 12.44 -29.95 -12.42
CA SER A 30 11.36 -28.97 -12.36
C SER A 30 10.93 -28.56 -10.94
N GLU A 31 11.75 -28.78 -9.93
CA GLU A 31 11.40 -28.57 -8.52
C GLU A 31 11.53 -27.10 -8.10
N HIS A 32 12.19 -26.25 -8.88
CA HIS A 32 12.48 -24.85 -8.54
C HIS A 32 12.05 -23.85 -9.63
N SER A 33 11.01 -24.16 -10.40
CA SER A 33 10.44 -23.20 -11.35
C SER A 33 9.85 -21.99 -10.61
N ASP A 34 10.15 -20.77 -11.05
CA ASP A 34 9.51 -19.55 -10.54
C ASP A 34 7.97 -19.61 -10.60
N ALA A 35 7.42 -20.43 -11.49
CA ALA A 35 5.99 -20.70 -11.58
C ALA A 35 5.43 -21.43 -10.34
N THR A 36 6.18 -22.37 -9.75
CA THR A 36 5.73 -23.08 -8.54
C THR A 36 5.84 -22.18 -7.30
N ARG A 37 6.88 -21.33 -7.22
CA ARG A 37 7.00 -20.29 -6.18
C ARG A 37 5.84 -19.28 -6.27
N ALA A 38 5.56 -18.77 -7.47
CA ALA A 38 4.43 -17.84 -7.69
C ALA A 38 3.08 -18.48 -7.35
N ALA A 39 2.88 -19.77 -7.65
CA ALA A 39 1.66 -20.50 -7.30
C ALA A 39 1.51 -20.68 -5.77
N PHE A 40 2.61 -20.97 -5.06
CA PHE A 40 2.62 -21.05 -3.60
C PHE A 40 2.33 -19.69 -2.95
N ASP A 41 2.91 -18.60 -3.45
CA ASP A 41 2.66 -17.24 -2.96
C ASP A 41 1.20 -16.82 -3.19
N CYS A 42 0.64 -17.16 -4.36
CA CYS A 42 -0.79 -16.95 -4.65
C CYS A 42 -1.70 -17.74 -3.70
N GLN A 43 -1.35 -19.00 -3.39
CA GLN A 43 -2.12 -19.81 -2.44
C GLN A 43 -1.99 -19.33 -0.99
N ALA A 44 -0.81 -18.86 -0.58
CA ALA A 44 -0.58 -18.29 0.74
C ALA A 44 -1.39 -16.99 0.95
N ALA A 45 -1.39 -16.09 -0.04
CA ALA A 45 -2.22 -14.89 -0.04
C ALA A 45 -3.73 -15.21 -0.03
N ALA A 46 -4.15 -16.23 -0.78
CA ALA A 46 -5.56 -16.68 -0.79
C ALA A 46 -5.99 -17.32 0.55
N ARG A 47 -5.08 -18.02 1.24
CA ARG A 47 -5.32 -18.57 2.58
C ARG A 47 -5.41 -17.48 3.65
N GLN A 48 -4.56 -16.44 3.58
CA GLN A 48 -4.65 -15.28 4.48
C GLN A 48 -5.98 -14.52 4.32
N ARG A 49 -6.50 -14.39 3.09
CA ARG A 49 -7.81 -13.77 2.80
C ARG A 49 -9.01 -14.53 3.36
N ARG A 50 -8.87 -15.82 3.69
CA ARG A 50 -9.95 -16.65 4.23
C ARG A 50 -10.02 -16.66 5.76
N GLY A 51 -9.04 -16.08 6.45
CA GLY A 51 -8.89 -16.15 7.91
C GLY A 51 -9.32 -14.91 8.68
N SER A 52 -9.39 -13.73 8.06
CA SER A 52 -9.90 -12.52 8.70
C SER A 52 -11.36 -12.31 8.28
N ARG A 53 -12.29 -12.32 9.25
CA ARG A 53 -13.64 -11.79 9.02
C ARG A 53 -13.47 -10.37 8.48
N ARG A 54 -13.98 -10.14 7.26
CA ARG A 54 -13.92 -8.82 6.64
C ARG A 54 -14.68 -7.86 7.53
N ARG A 55 -13.95 -6.89 8.08
CA ARG A 55 -14.54 -5.78 8.82
C ARG A 55 -15.03 -4.77 7.79
N PHE A 56 -16.21 -4.21 8.03
CA PHE A 56 -16.89 -3.25 7.17
C PHE A 56 -16.93 -1.86 7.81
N HIS A 57 -17.02 -1.81 9.13
CA HIS A 57 -17.22 -0.57 9.88
C HIS A 57 -16.58 -0.64 11.27
N ARG A 58 -16.39 0.52 11.88
CA ARG A 58 -15.77 0.73 13.21
C ARG A 58 -16.71 1.44 14.19
N ILE A 59 -18.02 1.26 14.02
CA ILE A 59 -19.07 1.85 14.86
C ILE A 59 -18.84 1.62 16.36
N ALA A 60 -18.41 0.42 16.75
CA ALA A 60 -18.12 0.08 18.14
C ALA A 60 -17.06 0.99 18.77
N ASP A 61 -16.00 1.27 18.01
CA ASP A 61 -14.87 2.08 18.45
C ASP A 61 -15.28 3.54 18.54
N VAL A 62 -15.96 4.06 17.51
CA VAL A 62 -16.46 5.43 17.49
C VAL A 62 -17.46 5.67 18.62
N ARG A 63 -18.39 4.75 18.87
CA ARG A 63 -19.34 4.86 20.00
C ARG A 63 -18.60 4.96 21.34
N GLN A 64 -17.56 4.15 21.54
CA GLN A 64 -16.76 4.17 22.77
C GLN A 64 -16.01 5.49 22.93
N GLN A 65 -15.43 6.02 21.84
CA GLN A 65 -14.76 7.32 21.83
C GLN A 65 -15.71 8.47 22.18
N GLN A 66 -16.95 8.41 21.69
CA GLN A 66 -18.00 9.40 22.02
C GLN A 66 -18.62 9.19 23.42
N GLY A 67 -18.22 8.15 24.17
CA GLY A 67 -18.73 7.86 25.50
C GLY A 67 -20.21 7.47 25.55
N VAL A 68 -20.82 7.10 24.42
CA VAL A 68 -22.25 6.77 24.34
C VAL A 68 -22.47 5.29 24.69
N THR A 69 -23.39 5.01 25.62
CA THR A 69 -23.72 3.62 25.94
C THR A 69 -24.60 2.99 24.86
N LEU A 70 -24.46 1.68 24.65
CA LEU A 70 -25.25 0.94 23.64
C LEU A 70 -26.76 0.98 23.93
N ARG A 71 -27.15 1.08 25.21
CA ARG A 71 -28.54 1.30 25.63
C ARG A 71 -29.07 2.66 25.22
N ASN A 72 -28.25 3.71 25.26
CA ASN A 72 -28.63 5.04 24.79
C ASN A 72 -28.85 5.02 23.27
N VAL A 73 -27.92 4.41 22.53
CA VAL A 73 -28.07 4.21 21.08
C VAL A 73 -29.37 3.47 20.74
N ALA A 74 -29.66 2.35 21.42
CA ALA A 74 -30.88 1.58 21.20
C ALA A 74 -32.16 2.39 21.43
N ARG A 75 -32.19 3.24 22.47
CA ARG A 75 -33.32 4.15 22.72
C ARG A 75 -33.45 5.20 21.62
N ARG A 76 -32.34 5.81 21.17
CA ARG A 76 -32.35 6.86 20.14
C ARG A 76 -32.68 6.32 18.74
N LEU A 77 -32.24 5.10 18.42
CA LEU A 77 -32.61 4.41 17.19
C LEU A 77 -34.02 3.81 17.23
N GLY A 78 -34.63 3.70 18.42
CA GLY A 78 -35.92 3.04 18.59
C GLY A 78 -35.88 1.52 18.30
N MET A 79 -34.73 0.88 18.50
CA MET A 79 -34.50 -0.53 18.15
C MET A 79 -34.24 -1.39 19.39
N PRO A 80 -34.56 -2.70 19.35
CA PRO A 80 -34.19 -3.62 20.41
C PRO A 80 -32.67 -3.70 20.59
N LEU A 81 -32.21 -3.80 21.85
CA LEU A 81 -30.79 -3.84 22.19
C LEU A 81 -30.01 -4.94 21.44
N GLN A 82 -30.64 -6.09 21.19
CA GLN A 82 -30.01 -7.21 20.48
C GLN A 82 -29.71 -6.88 19.02
N ILE A 83 -30.61 -6.12 18.36
CA ILE A 83 -30.40 -5.68 16.97
C ILE A 83 -29.24 -4.69 16.92
N VAL A 84 -29.22 -3.73 17.85
CA VAL A 84 -28.12 -2.74 17.93
C VAL A 84 -26.79 -3.40 18.24
N ARG A 85 -26.76 -4.43 19.09
CA ARG A 85 -25.55 -5.23 19.34
C ARG A 85 -25.07 -5.91 18.07
N ARG A 86 -25.98 -6.55 17.32
CA ARG A 86 -25.63 -7.19 16.06
C ARG A 86 -25.11 -6.18 15.02
N GLN A 87 -25.74 -5.01 14.93
CA GLN A 87 -25.31 -3.93 14.05
C GLN A 87 -23.97 -3.30 14.45
N GLU A 88 -23.59 -3.35 15.73
CA GLU A 88 -22.31 -2.83 16.20
C GLU A 88 -21.12 -3.72 15.78
N GLU A 89 -21.36 -5.03 15.58
CA GLU A 89 -20.33 -5.99 15.17
C GLU A 89 -19.70 -5.56 13.83
N SER A 90 -18.37 -5.41 13.79
CA SER A 90 -17.67 -4.83 12.63
C SER A 90 -17.79 -5.65 11.34
N ASP A 91 -18.16 -6.93 11.42
CA ASP A 91 -18.44 -7.81 10.28
C ASP A 91 -19.92 -7.81 9.86
N CYS A 92 -20.78 -7.03 10.53
CA CYS A 92 -22.18 -6.90 10.15
C CYS A 92 -22.31 -6.02 8.90
N ASP A 93 -22.99 -6.55 7.89
CA ASP A 93 -23.38 -5.74 6.73
C ASP A 93 -24.56 -4.83 7.11
N LEU A 94 -24.36 -3.52 6.98
CA LEU A 94 -25.35 -2.50 7.31
C LEU A 94 -25.85 -1.82 6.05
N ARG A 95 -27.18 -1.64 5.97
CA ARG A 95 -27.76 -0.79 4.93
C ARG A 95 -27.25 0.64 5.13
N LEU A 96 -27.00 1.36 4.04
CA LEU A 96 -26.61 2.77 4.09
C LEU A 96 -27.60 3.63 4.89
N SER A 97 -28.89 3.33 4.80
CA SER A 97 -29.94 3.99 5.59
C SER A 97 -29.73 3.82 7.10
N ASP A 98 -29.31 2.64 7.54
CA ASP A 98 -29.05 2.36 8.94
C ASP A 98 -27.73 3.00 9.38
N LEU A 99 -26.70 2.98 8.54
CA LEU A 99 -25.44 3.68 8.77
C LEU A 99 -25.64 5.20 8.97
N HIS A 100 -26.52 5.83 8.19
CA HIS A 100 -26.91 7.23 8.38
C HIS A 100 -27.68 7.47 9.70
N ARG A 101 -28.46 6.50 10.18
CA ARG A 101 -29.10 6.63 11.51
C ARG A 101 -28.05 6.55 12.62
N TRP A 102 -27.08 5.65 12.50
CA TRP A 102 -25.93 5.60 13.41
C TRP A 102 -25.14 6.90 13.40
N GLN A 103 -24.90 7.49 12.22
CA GLN A 103 -24.29 8.80 12.05
C GLN A 103 -25.04 9.88 12.85
N GLN A 104 -26.37 9.97 12.72
CA GLN A 104 -27.19 10.96 13.43
C GLN A 104 -27.19 10.74 14.95
N VAL A 105 -27.13 9.48 15.40
CA VAL A 105 -27.11 9.18 16.83
C VAL A 105 -25.74 9.48 17.44
N LEU A 106 -24.65 9.17 16.74
CA LEU A 106 -23.29 9.40 17.22
C LEU A 106 -22.76 10.81 16.93
N ASP A 107 -23.45 11.57 16.08
CA ASP A 107 -23.10 12.94 15.67
C ASP A 107 -21.67 13.04 15.08
N VAL A 108 -21.32 12.07 14.23
CA VAL A 108 -20.03 11.99 13.53
C VAL A 108 -20.23 11.96 12.03
N PRO A 109 -19.23 12.34 11.20
CA PRO A 109 -19.26 12.09 9.77
C PRO A 109 -19.37 10.59 9.44
N ILE A 110 -20.11 10.24 8.38
CA ILE A 110 -20.28 8.83 7.97
C ILE A 110 -18.95 8.14 7.64
N ALA A 111 -17.96 8.90 7.18
CA ALA A 111 -16.61 8.41 6.88
C ALA A 111 -15.89 7.87 8.14
N GLU A 112 -16.16 8.42 9.32
CA GLU A 112 -15.55 7.93 10.58
C GLU A 112 -16.12 6.58 11.03
N LEU A 113 -17.34 6.26 10.62
CA LEU A 113 -17.98 4.98 10.94
C LEU A 113 -17.46 3.84 10.08
N LEU A 114 -16.96 4.14 8.88
CA LEU A 114 -16.44 3.15 7.95
C LEU A 114 -15.02 2.75 8.34
N GLU A 115 -14.66 1.49 8.09
CA GLU A 115 -13.26 1.11 8.24
C GLU A 115 -12.44 1.72 7.12
N GLU A 116 -11.39 2.46 7.48
CA GLU A 116 -10.37 2.87 6.53
C GLU A 116 -9.73 1.61 5.97
N GLY A 117 -9.84 1.39 4.67
CA GLY A 117 -9.18 0.25 4.05
C GLY A 117 -7.67 0.31 4.33
N ASP A 118 -7.11 -0.80 4.81
CA ASP A 118 -5.65 -0.98 4.99
C ASP A 118 -4.86 -0.74 3.68
N GLU A 119 -5.57 -0.70 2.56
CA GLU A 119 -5.07 -0.24 1.27
C GLU A 119 -5.05 1.29 1.23
N GLY A 120 -4.01 1.87 1.83
CA GLY A 120 -3.75 3.31 1.74
C GLY A 120 -3.92 3.81 0.30
N LEU A 121 -4.84 4.75 0.08
CA LEU A 121 -5.24 5.27 -1.22
C LEU A 121 -5.32 4.18 -2.32
N SER A 122 -6.50 3.61 -2.56
CA SER A 122 -6.84 2.71 -3.67
C SER A 122 -5.86 2.76 -4.86
N GLY A 123 -5.41 1.62 -5.39
CA GLY A 123 -4.40 1.51 -6.45
C GLY A 123 -4.37 2.64 -7.51
N PRO A 124 -5.52 3.06 -8.09
CA PRO A 124 -5.61 4.20 -9.00
C PRO A 124 -5.21 5.56 -8.39
N VAL A 125 -5.60 5.85 -7.15
CA VAL A 125 -5.25 7.10 -6.44
C VAL A 125 -3.77 7.12 -6.06
N LEU A 126 -3.23 5.99 -5.60
CA LEU A 126 -1.79 5.87 -5.33
C LEU A 126 -0.97 6.03 -6.62
N GLN A 127 -1.38 5.37 -7.71
CA GLN A 127 -0.74 5.49 -9.02
C GLN A 127 -0.77 6.94 -9.52
N ARG A 128 -1.92 7.61 -9.43
CA ARG A 128 -2.05 9.04 -9.76
C ARG A 128 -1.14 9.90 -8.88
N SER A 129 -1.11 9.67 -7.58
CA SER A 129 -0.25 10.44 -6.65
C SER A 129 1.24 10.28 -6.96
N ARG A 130 1.67 9.07 -7.37
CA ARG A 130 3.04 8.80 -7.81
C ARG A 130 3.35 9.54 -9.10
N MET A 131 2.44 9.53 -10.06
CA MET A 131 2.66 10.25 -11.32
C MET A 131 2.67 11.76 -11.16
N VAL A 132 1.80 12.32 -10.31
CA VAL A 132 1.88 13.74 -9.92
C VAL A 132 3.24 14.07 -9.32
N LYS A 133 3.76 13.26 -8.40
CA LYS A 133 5.10 13.49 -7.82
C LYS A 133 6.21 13.45 -8.87
N LEU A 134 6.15 12.49 -9.81
CA LEU A 134 7.12 12.42 -10.91
C LEU A 134 7.05 13.65 -11.81
N MET A 135 5.84 14.11 -12.19
CA MET A 135 5.65 15.34 -12.96
C MET A 135 6.21 16.55 -12.24
N LYS A 136 5.90 16.74 -10.95
CA LYS A 136 6.43 17.86 -10.16
C LYS A 136 7.96 17.87 -10.11
N THR A 137 8.57 16.69 -9.98
CA THR A 137 10.03 16.53 -9.99
C THR A 137 10.61 16.87 -11.37
N ALA A 138 10.03 16.33 -12.45
CA ALA A 138 10.48 16.61 -13.81
C ALA A 138 10.34 18.11 -14.13
N ALA A 139 9.22 18.73 -13.79
CA ALA A 139 8.97 20.15 -13.98
C ALA A 139 9.97 21.03 -13.18
N ALA A 140 10.32 20.64 -11.96
CA ALA A 140 11.34 21.34 -11.16
C ALA A 140 12.76 21.18 -11.71
N ILE A 141 13.10 20.03 -12.29
CA ILE A 141 14.40 19.84 -12.96
C ILE A 141 14.43 20.66 -14.25
N ARG A 142 13.33 20.71 -15.01
CA ARG A 142 13.24 21.50 -16.25
C ARG A 142 13.53 22.97 -15.98
N GLU A 143 12.92 23.54 -14.95
CA GLU A 143 13.15 24.94 -14.53
C GLU A 143 14.63 25.23 -14.22
N ARG A 144 15.36 24.26 -13.66
CA ARG A 144 16.78 24.42 -13.31
C ARG A 144 17.74 24.16 -14.47
N THR A 145 17.27 23.51 -15.53
CA THR A 145 18.10 23.04 -16.66
C THR A 145 17.78 23.77 -17.95
N GLU A 146 17.03 24.87 -17.88
CA GLU A 146 16.75 25.74 -19.03
C GLU A 146 18.05 26.19 -19.72
N GLY A 147 18.11 26.01 -21.04
CA GLY A 147 19.29 26.35 -21.86
C GLY A 147 20.45 25.35 -21.79
N GLN A 148 20.36 24.29 -20.97
CA GLN A 148 21.39 23.24 -20.90
C GLN A 148 21.06 22.05 -21.81
N PRO A 149 22.06 21.28 -22.29
CA PRO A 149 21.82 20.02 -23.01
C PRO A 149 20.91 19.04 -22.26
N LEU A 150 20.97 19.05 -20.92
CA LEU A 150 20.13 18.24 -20.04
C LEU A 150 18.64 18.61 -20.12
N GLY A 151 18.30 19.87 -20.44
CA GLY A 151 16.92 20.33 -20.53
C GLY A 151 16.10 19.63 -21.63
N ARG A 152 16.74 19.22 -22.73
CA ARG A 152 16.07 18.44 -23.79
C ARG A 152 15.61 17.07 -23.28
N MET A 153 16.46 16.38 -22.52
CA MET A 153 16.14 15.07 -21.95
C MET A 153 14.98 15.14 -20.96
N VAL A 154 14.94 16.20 -20.14
CA VAL A 154 13.85 16.43 -19.19
C VAL A 154 12.55 16.81 -19.89
N THR A 155 12.63 17.54 -21.00
CA THR A 155 11.45 17.86 -21.83
C THR A 155 10.82 16.59 -22.40
N MET A 156 11.64 15.68 -22.95
CA MET A 156 11.17 14.38 -23.43
C MET A 156 10.56 13.53 -22.31
N LEU A 157 11.15 13.55 -21.11
CA LEU A 157 10.58 12.85 -19.95
C LEU A 157 9.18 13.37 -19.59
N ILE A 158 8.97 14.68 -19.67
CA ILE A 158 7.66 15.29 -19.38
C ILE A 158 6.64 14.90 -20.44
N GLU A 159 7.02 14.90 -21.72
CA GLU A 159 6.17 14.43 -22.82
C GLU A 159 5.75 12.97 -22.62
N GLN A 160 6.68 12.08 -22.24
CA GLN A 160 6.38 10.68 -21.93
C GLN A 160 5.42 10.52 -20.74
N ILE A 161 5.56 11.35 -19.70
CA ILE A 161 4.62 11.34 -18.57
C ILE A 161 3.22 11.80 -19.00
N LEU A 162 3.13 12.83 -19.87
CA LEU A 162 1.85 13.34 -20.38
C LEU A 162 1.16 12.36 -21.33
N GLU A 163 1.92 11.58 -22.09
CA GLU A 163 1.39 10.50 -22.94
C GLU A 163 0.71 9.42 -22.08
N ILE A 164 1.30 9.08 -20.93
CA ILE A 164 0.74 8.10 -19.99
C ILE A 164 -0.44 8.70 -19.20
N MET A 165 -0.38 10.00 -18.87
CA MET A 165 -1.35 10.66 -17.98
C MET A 165 -1.53 12.15 -18.35
N PRO A 166 -2.43 12.48 -19.29
CA PRO A 166 -2.57 13.84 -19.84
C PRO A 166 -3.13 14.86 -18.85
N GLU A 167 -3.83 14.41 -17.81
CA GLU A 167 -4.35 15.29 -16.75
C GLU A 167 -3.25 15.95 -15.89
N LEU A 168 -1.98 15.63 -16.12
CA LEU A 168 -0.84 16.21 -15.40
C LEU A 168 -0.28 17.48 -16.04
N SER A 169 -0.88 17.97 -17.13
CA SER A 169 -0.44 19.17 -17.86
C SER A 169 -0.39 20.44 -17.00
N ASP A 170 -1.33 20.60 -16.09
CA ASP A 170 -1.43 21.77 -15.20
C ASP A 170 -0.62 21.64 -13.90
N VAL A 171 0.16 20.56 -13.73
CA VAL A 171 0.90 20.31 -12.50
C VAL A 171 2.14 21.21 -12.43
N THR A 172 2.12 22.13 -11.45
CA THR A 172 3.24 23.03 -11.19
C THR A 172 4.43 22.30 -10.54
N PRO A 173 5.69 22.73 -10.79
CA PRO A 173 6.89 22.21 -10.13
C PRO A 173 6.79 22.15 -8.61
N TRP A 174 7.65 21.33 -7.98
CA TRP A 174 7.92 21.48 -6.55
C TRP A 174 8.38 22.92 -6.27
N HIS A 175 7.75 23.59 -5.30
CA HIS A 175 8.27 24.85 -4.80
C HIS A 175 9.70 24.60 -4.30
N THR A 176 10.68 25.27 -4.90
CA THR A 176 12.12 25.07 -4.62
C THR A 176 12.49 25.42 -3.17
N VAL A 177 11.61 26.09 -2.43
CA VAL A 177 11.71 26.31 -0.98
C VAL A 177 10.30 26.57 -0.45
N GLY A 178 9.92 25.94 0.67
CA GLY A 178 8.73 26.38 1.42
C GLY A 178 8.88 27.87 1.75
N GLN A 179 7.80 28.64 1.58
CA GLN A 179 7.71 30.08 1.86
C GLN A 179 8.83 30.58 2.78
N ARG A 180 9.75 31.40 2.25
CA ARG A 180 10.59 32.20 3.13
C ARG A 180 9.62 33.12 3.86
N ARG A 181 9.41 32.85 5.16
CA ARG A 181 8.85 33.86 6.06
C ARG A 181 9.63 35.14 5.78
N THR A 182 8.93 36.20 5.43
CA THR A 182 9.56 37.53 5.45
C THR A 182 10.02 37.78 6.89
N LEU A 183 11.10 38.54 7.09
CA LEU A 183 11.69 38.76 8.43
C LEU A 183 10.66 39.26 9.46
N ASP A 184 9.59 39.89 8.98
CA ASP A 184 8.51 40.48 9.76
C ASP A 184 7.32 39.52 10.02
N GLU A 185 7.32 38.31 9.43
CA GLU A 185 6.28 37.30 9.65
C GLU A 185 6.56 36.48 10.91
N LEU A 186 6.06 36.99 12.04
CA LEU A 186 6.00 36.25 13.30
C LEU A 186 5.10 35.00 13.15
N GLY A 187 5.67 33.82 13.39
CA GLY A 187 4.93 32.55 13.31
C GLY A 187 3.82 32.44 14.35
N ARG A 188 2.93 31.44 14.20
CA ARG A 188 1.76 31.21 15.09
C ARG A 188 2.13 31.15 16.59
N ALA A 189 3.36 30.76 16.94
CA ALA A 189 3.88 30.76 18.31
C ALA A 189 4.00 32.16 18.93
N ALA A 190 4.22 33.21 18.14
CA ALA A 190 4.28 34.59 18.63
C ALA A 190 2.90 35.16 18.98
N GLY A 191 1.84 34.67 18.33
CA GLY A 191 0.46 35.07 18.65
C GLY A 191 -0.08 34.43 19.93
N THR A 192 0.55 33.35 20.40
CA THR A 192 0.17 32.64 21.61
C THR A 192 1.14 32.98 22.73
N LEU A 193 1.08 34.21 23.22
CA LEU A 193 1.82 34.60 24.43
C LEU A 193 1.22 33.86 25.62
N VAL A 194 1.96 32.89 26.16
CA VAL A 194 1.62 32.22 27.41
C VAL A 194 2.11 33.12 28.54
N SER A 195 1.20 33.58 29.41
CA SER A 195 1.57 34.41 30.56
C SER A 195 2.52 33.63 31.48
N GLU A 196 3.59 34.28 31.96
CA GLU A 196 4.49 33.69 32.95
C GLU A 196 3.79 33.31 34.26
N ASP A 197 2.62 33.88 34.53
CA ASP A 197 1.82 33.59 35.73
C ASP A 197 1.32 32.14 35.76
N LEU A 198 1.12 31.50 34.60
CA LEU A 198 0.79 30.08 34.50
C LEU A 198 1.88 29.18 35.10
N PHE A 199 3.13 29.65 35.14
CA PHE A 199 4.25 28.93 35.72
C PHE A 199 4.51 29.32 37.19
N ARG A 200 3.85 30.36 37.71
CA ARG A 200 4.01 30.86 39.08
C ARG A 200 2.92 30.38 40.04
N SER A 201 1.82 29.82 39.57
CA SER A 201 0.80 29.22 40.45
C SER A 201 1.35 27.94 41.09
N ARG A 202 1.95 28.09 42.27
CA ARG A 202 2.24 26.98 43.18
C ARG A 202 0.90 26.34 43.58
N PRO A 203 0.68 25.04 43.38
CA PRO A 203 -0.53 24.40 43.85
C PRO A 203 -0.52 24.43 45.38
N GLU A 204 -1.47 25.16 45.98
CA GLU A 204 -1.77 24.97 47.40
C GLU A 204 -2.26 23.53 47.57
N ARG A 205 -1.49 22.76 48.32
CA ARG A 205 -1.93 21.43 48.80
C ARG A 205 -2.76 21.63 50.07
N PRO A 206 -3.83 20.84 50.25
CA PRO A 206 -4.70 20.90 51.41
C PRO A 206 -3.97 20.50 52.71
#